data_AF-A0A448TV06-F1
#
_entry.id   AF-A0A448TV06-F1
#
_cell.length_a   1.000
_cell.length_b   1.000
_cell.length_c   1.000
_cell.angle_alpha   90.00
_cell.angle_beta   90.00
_cell.angle_gamma   90.00
#
_symmetry.space_group_name_H-M   'P 1'
#
loop_
_entity.id
_entity.type
_entity.pdbx_description
1 polymer ?
#
loop_
_entity_poly.entity_id
_entity_poly.type
_entity_poly.pdbx_seq_one_letter_code
_entity_poly.pdbx_strand_id
1 'polypeptide(L)'
;MNTELNLIQIFLDASPVVQAIIGILLILSILSWGIIFQRHRMLRNAQQEANRFEERFWSGEDLYRLYDSVERNRNDASGNEHIFYVGFKEFTRLEKLPLSSPESVLQGSERAMTLAMNREVENLENNIPFLGTVASVSPYIGLFGTVWGIMAAFMALNGAQQATLQMVAPGIAEALIATAMGLLAAIPAVMAYNRLSLRLTKVEQSYENFIDEFTQILHRRLSTQGTQK
;
A
#
# COMPACT_ATOMS: atom_id res chain seq x y z
N MET A 1 -48.12 6.60 -2.28
CA MET A 1 -47.07 5.93 -3.08
C MET A 1 -45.87 6.84 -3.13
N ASN A 2 -45.00 6.76 -2.12
CA ASN A 2 -43.60 7.19 -2.20
C ASN A 2 -42.82 6.05 -1.54
N THR A 3 -42.58 4.98 -2.30
CA THR A 3 -41.64 3.92 -1.95
C THR A 3 -40.22 4.45 -2.18
N GLU A 4 -39.90 5.59 -1.56
CA GLU A 4 -38.49 5.92 -1.38
C GLU A 4 -38.00 4.91 -0.35
N LEU A 5 -37.14 3.99 -0.79
CA LEU A 5 -36.38 3.10 0.07
C LEU A 5 -35.58 4.00 1.02
N ASN A 6 -36.20 4.35 2.14
CA ASN A 6 -35.59 5.21 3.13
C ASN A 6 -34.59 4.33 3.88
N LEU A 7 -33.41 4.15 3.28
CA LEU A 7 -32.33 3.29 3.77
C LEU A 7 -31.98 3.60 5.22
N ILE A 8 -32.13 4.87 5.60
CA ILE A 8 -31.97 5.38 6.96
C ILE A 8 -33.04 4.78 7.89
N GLN A 9 -34.28 4.69 7.43
CA GLN A 9 -35.39 4.11 8.21
C GLN A 9 -35.23 2.60 8.36
N ILE A 10 -34.85 1.89 7.29
CA ILE A 10 -34.53 0.44 7.36
C ILE A 10 -33.35 0.19 8.30
N PHE A 11 -32.34 1.07 8.31
CA PHE A 11 -31.23 0.98 9.26
C PHE A 11 -31.68 1.25 10.71
N LEU A 12 -32.51 2.26 10.94
CA LEU A 12 -33.00 2.62 12.28
C LEU A 12 -33.92 1.54 12.87
N ASP A 13 -34.70 0.88 12.04
CA ASP A 13 -35.59 -0.22 12.43
C ASP A 13 -34.83 -1.55 12.62
N ALA A 14 -33.58 -1.62 12.17
CA ALA A 14 -32.80 -2.85 12.22
C ALA A 14 -32.38 -3.27 13.63
N SER A 15 -32.17 -4.58 13.80
CA SER A 15 -31.66 -5.09 15.08
C SER A 15 -30.31 -4.46 15.46
N PRO A 16 -30.02 -4.26 16.77
CA PRO A 16 -28.76 -3.64 17.20
C PRO A 16 -27.50 -4.33 16.67
N VAL A 17 -27.57 -5.65 16.45
CA VAL A 17 -26.48 -6.45 15.90
C VAL A 17 -26.25 -6.11 14.42
N VAL A 18 -27.31 -6.01 13.61
CA VAL A 18 -27.20 -5.62 12.20
C VAL A 18 -26.72 -4.18 12.05
N GLN A 19 -27.21 -3.28 12.91
CA GLN A 19 -26.72 -1.89 12.96
C GLN A 19 -25.21 -1.82 13.25
N ALA A 20 -24.72 -2.61 14.21
CA ALA A 20 -23.29 -2.69 14.53
C ALA A 20 -22.47 -3.21 13.34
N ILE A 21 -22.96 -4.25 12.65
CA ILE A 21 -22.32 -4.83 11.46
C ILE A 21 -22.20 -3.79 10.34
N ILE A 22 -23.28 -3.10 10.01
CA ILE A 22 -23.29 -2.05 8.99
C ILE A 22 -22.37 -0.90 9.40
N GLY A 23 -22.37 -0.50 10.67
CA GLY A 23 -21.46 0.51 11.21
C GLY A 23 -19.98 0.15 11.04
N ILE A 24 -19.59 -1.09 11.38
CA ILE A 24 -18.23 -1.59 11.17
C ILE A 24 -17.86 -1.57 9.69
N LEU A 25 -18.72 -2.09 8.81
CA LEU A 25 -18.48 -2.11 7.37
C LEU A 25 -18.31 -0.71 6.78
N LEU A 26 -19.10 0.25 7.26
CA LEU A 26 -19.01 1.64 6.85
C LEU A 26 -17.69 2.29 7.30
N ILE A 27 -17.26 2.05 8.55
CA ILE A 27 -15.95 2.51 9.04
C ILE A 27 -14.82 1.92 8.20
N LEU A 28 -14.83 0.60 7.95
CA LEU A 28 -13.83 -0.07 7.12
C LEU A 28 -13.81 0.49 5.69
N SER A 29 -14.97 0.79 5.11
CA SER A 29 -15.08 1.42 3.79
C SER A 29 -14.45 2.81 3.77
N ILE A 30 -14.77 3.67 4.74
CA ILE A 30 -14.21 5.03 4.84
C ILE A 30 -12.68 4.99 4.99
N LEU A 31 -12.18 4.15 5.90
CA LEU A 31 -10.73 3.96 6.10
C LEU A 31 -10.07 3.47 4.81
N SER A 32 -10.71 2.54 4.10
CA SER A 32 -10.19 2.01 2.84
C SER A 32 -10.06 3.12 1.80
N TRP A 33 -11.11 3.93 1.58
CA TRP A 33 -11.03 5.06 0.65
C TRP A 33 -9.94 6.07 1.02
N GLY A 34 -9.78 6.39 2.30
CA GLY A 34 -8.69 7.23 2.78
C GLY A 34 -7.31 6.70 2.39
N ILE A 35 -7.06 5.42 2.65
CA ILE A 35 -5.81 4.74 2.29
C ILE A 35 -5.62 4.70 0.76
N ILE A 36 -6.68 4.41 0.00
CA ILE A 36 -6.63 4.34 -1.47
C ILE A 36 -6.12 5.66 -2.05
N PHE A 37 -6.71 6.79 -1.67
CA PHE A 37 -6.30 8.09 -2.22
C PHE A 37 -4.89 8.49 -1.76
N GLN A 38 -4.58 8.29 -0.47
CA GLN A 38 -3.27 8.62 0.09
C GLN A 38 -2.15 7.82 -0.62
N ARG A 39 -2.29 6.50 -0.69
CA ARG A 39 -1.27 5.60 -1.25
C ARG A 39 -1.16 5.72 -2.76
N HIS A 40 -2.28 5.96 -3.45
CA HIS A 40 -2.24 6.23 -4.88
C HIS A 40 -1.39 7.45 -5.21
N ARG A 41 -1.52 8.54 -4.45
CA ARG A 41 -0.74 9.76 -4.64
C ARG A 41 0.73 9.55 -4.28
N MET A 42 0.98 8.90 -3.14
CA MET A 42 2.35 8.62 -2.67
C MET A 42 3.16 7.78 -3.66
N LEU A 43 2.61 6.65 -4.13
CA LEU A 43 3.28 5.79 -5.11
C LEU A 43 3.48 6.50 -6.47
N ARG A 44 2.52 7.33 -6.88
CA ARG A 44 2.65 8.12 -8.11
C ARG A 44 3.78 9.14 -8.00
N ASN A 45 3.89 9.82 -6.86
CA ASN A 45 4.97 10.77 -6.61
C ASN A 45 6.33 10.06 -6.56
N ALA A 46 6.44 8.96 -5.83
CA ALA A 46 7.68 8.18 -5.74
C ALA A 46 8.20 7.75 -7.12
N GLN A 47 7.33 7.25 -8.00
CA GLN A 47 7.73 6.92 -9.37
C GLN A 47 8.18 8.14 -10.16
N GLN A 48 7.51 9.29 -10.01
CA GLN A 48 7.88 10.51 -10.73
C GLN A 48 9.22 11.08 -10.23
N GLU A 49 9.46 11.05 -8.92
CA GLU A 49 10.72 11.47 -8.29
C GLU A 49 11.87 10.55 -8.72
N ALA A 50 11.66 9.23 -8.70
CA ALA A 50 12.62 8.25 -9.18
C ALA A 50 13.04 8.51 -10.62
N ASN A 51 12.08 8.67 -11.53
CA ASN A 51 12.35 8.93 -12.95
C ASN A 51 13.11 10.25 -13.16
N ARG A 52 12.73 11.32 -12.42
CA ARG A 52 13.40 12.64 -12.52
C ARG A 52 14.85 12.57 -12.06
N PHE A 53 15.11 11.86 -10.98
CA PHE A 53 16.47 11.69 -10.50
C PHE A 53 17.30 10.85 -11.47
N GLU A 54 16.72 9.77 -11.99
CA GLU A 54 17.37 8.90 -12.96
C GLU A 54 17.74 9.68 -14.25
N GLU A 55 16.85 10.53 -14.78
CA GLU A 55 17.16 11.43 -15.88
C GLU A 55 18.36 12.36 -15.59
N ARG A 56 18.45 12.90 -14.36
CA ARG A 56 19.60 13.72 -13.93
C ARG A 56 20.86 12.89 -13.81
N PHE A 57 20.79 11.70 -13.23
CA PHE A 57 21.90 10.79 -13.08
C PHE A 57 22.49 10.40 -14.46
N TRP A 58 21.65 10.14 -15.45
CA TRP A 58 22.07 9.79 -16.82
C TRP A 58 22.44 10.98 -17.71
N SER A 59 22.21 12.22 -17.25
CA SER A 59 22.56 13.43 -18.00
C SER A 59 24.08 13.64 -18.21
N GLY A 60 24.91 12.82 -17.56
CA GLY A 60 26.37 12.95 -17.57
C GLY A 60 26.90 13.93 -16.52
N GLU A 61 26.08 14.30 -15.53
CA GLU A 61 26.51 15.07 -14.37
C GLU A 61 27.57 14.30 -13.57
N ASP A 62 28.57 15.01 -13.03
CA ASP A 62 29.59 14.36 -12.19
C ASP A 62 28.97 13.85 -10.87
N LEU A 63 29.31 12.61 -10.51
CA LEU A 63 28.75 11.94 -9.32
C LEU A 63 29.01 12.71 -8.02
N TYR A 64 30.14 13.40 -7.88
CA TYR A 64 30.41 14.20 -6.68
C TYR A 64 29.53 15.44 -6.62
N ARG A 65 29.27 16.10 -7.76
CA ARG A 65 28.32 17.22 -7.81
C ARG A 65 26.90 16.78 -7.50
N LEU A 66 26.49 15.63 -8.04
CA LEU A 66 25.18 15.06 -7.75
C LEU A 66 25.07 14.74 -6.26
N TYR A 67 26.10 14.13 -5.66
CA TYR A 67 26.18 13.86 -4.23
C TYR A 67 26.04 15.12 -3.37
N ASP A 68 26.83 16.17 -3.65
CA ASP A 68 26.76 17.44 -2.92
C ASP A 68 25.37 18.08 -3.02
N SER A 69 24.71 17.94 -4.18
CA SER A 69 23.34 18.45 -4.39
C SER A 69 22.32 17.74 -3.49
N VAL A 70 22.43 16.42 -3.35
CA VAL A 70 21.55 15.61 -2.51
C VAL A 70 21.88 15.81 -1.03
N GLU A 71 23.16 15.93 -0.67
CA GLU A 71 23.58 16.14 0.72
C GLU A 71 23.00 17.44 1.31
N ARG A 72 22.95 18.52 0.51
CA ARG A 72 22.33 19.80 0.90
C ARG A 72 20.82 19.68 1.18
N ASN A 73 20.15 18.78 0.47
CA ASN A 73 18.70 18.55 0.58
C ASN A 73 18.37 17.18 1.17
N ARG A 74 19.26 16.62 2.01
CA ARG A 74 19.15 15.22 2.48
C ARG A 74 17.85 14.85 3.19
N ASN A 75 17.15 15.84 3.74
CA ASN A 75 15.88 15.63 4.45
C ASN A 75 14.70 15.42 3.48
N ASP A 76 14.85 15.87 2.24
CA ASP A 76 13.83 15.75 1.19
C ASP A 76 14.16 14.60 0.21
N ALA A 77 15.35 14.00 0.32
CA ALA A 77 15.79 12.90 -0.52
C ALA A 77 14.96 11.64 -0.25
N SER A 78 14.32 11.12 -1.29
CA SER A 78 13.46 9.91 -1.29
C SER A 78 13.85 8.97 -2.43
N GLY A 79 13.47 7.69 -2.34
CA GLY A 79 13.66 6.72 -3.43
C GLY A 79 15.10 6.68 -3.98
N ASN A 80 15.25 6.78 -5.30
CA ASN A 80 16.57 6.73 -5.96
C ASN A 80 17.55 7.80 -5.47
N GLU A 81 17.10 9.00 -5.10
CA GLU A 81 17.97 10.05 -4.55
C GLU A 81 18.60 9.61 -3.23
N HIS A 82 17.79 9.03 -2.34
CA HIS A 82 18.25 8.54 -1.05
C HIS A 82 19.19 7.33 -1.22
N ILE A 83 18.82 6.37 -2.08
CA ILE A 83 19.61 5.19 -2.39
C ILE A 83 20.99 5.59 -2.93
N PHE A 84 21.02 6.50 -3.90
CA PHE A 84 22.26 7.05 -4.45
C PHE A 84 23.15 7.68 -3.37
N TYR A 85 22.57 8.56 -2.54
CA TYR A 85 23.32 9.24 -1.49
C TYR A 85 23.96 8.27 -0.50
N VAL A 86 23.21 7.26 -0.04
CA VAL A 86 23.72 6.24 0.88
C VAL A 86 24.81 5.39 0.22
N GLY A 87 24.58 4.92 -1.01
CA GLY A 87 25.54 4.12 -1.77
C GLY A 87 26.84 4.86 -2.05
N PHE A 88 26.76 6.09 -2.55
CA PHE A 88 27.95 6.89 -2.87
C PHE A 88 28.71 7.34 -1.62
N LYS A 89 28.00 7.64 -0.53
CA LYS A 89 28.63 7.94 0.77
C LYS A 89 29.43 6.74 1.28
N GLU A 90 28.88 5.53 1.17
CA GLU A 90 29.57 4.32 1.60
C GLU A 90 30.75 4.00 0.68
N PHE A 91 30.58 4.14 -0.64
CA PHE A 91 31.64 3.99 -1.63
C PHE A 91 32.85 4.88 -1.31
N THR A 92 32.62 6.19 -1.16
CA THR A 92 33.69 7.17 -0.86
C THR A 92 34.32 6.97 0.51
N ARG A 93 33.58 6.42 1.47
CA ARG A 93 34.10 6.04 2.79
C ARG A 93 35.03 4.83 2.71
N LEU A 94 34.63 3.80 1.97
CA LEU A 94 35.37 2.53 1.84
C LEU A 94 36.59 2.66 0.92
N GLU A 95 36.51 3.47 -0.13
CA GLU A 95 37.62 3.76 -1.06
C GLU A 95 38.81 4.42 -0.33
N LYS A 96 38.55 5.22 0.72
CA LYS A 96 39.58 5.88 1.54
C LYS A 96 40.30 4.95 2.52
N LEU A 97 39.81 3.73 2.72
CA LEU A 97 40.40 2.79 3.68
C LEU A 97 41.61 2.06 3.05
N PRO A 98 42.78 2.01 3.71
CA PRO A 98 44.03 1.52 3.12
C PRO A 98 44.05 0.04 2.68
N LEU A 99 43.13 -0.79 3.21
CA LEU A 99 43.09 -2.24 3.02
C LEU A 99 41.83 -2.73 2.31
N SER A 100 40.98 -1.83 1.82
CA SER A 100 39.77 -2.21 1.10
C SER A 100 40.13 -2.68 -0.31
N SER A 101 39.78 -3.91 -0.65
CA SER A 101 39.85 -4.37 -2.04
C SER A 101 38.74 -3.70 -2.86
N PRO A 102 38.92 -3.52 -4.19
CA PRO A 102 37.87 -3.01 -5.07
C PRO A 102 36.54 -3.76 -4.90
N GLU A 103 36.61 -5.08 -4.74
CA GLU A 103 35.45 -5.94 -4.50
C GLU A 103 34.74 -5.62 -3.17
N SER A 104 35.47 -5.38 -2.09
CA SER A 104 34.87 -5.08 -0.79
C SER A 104 34.24 -3.68 -0.75
N VAL A 105 34.82 -2.71 -1.47
CA VAL A 105 34.21 -1.38 -1.66
C VAL A 105 32.89 -1.50 -2.41
N LEU A 106 32.86 -2.30 -3.49
CA LEU A 106 31.67 -2.49 -4.31
C LEU A 106 30.54 -3.18 -3.53
N GLN A 107 30.82 -4.34 -2.93
CA GLN A 107 29.83 -5.07 -2.12
C GLN A 107 29.32 -4.25 -0.93
N GLY A 108 30.18 -3.49 -0.27
CA GLY A 108 29.78 -2.63 0.84
C GLY A 108 28.80 -1.53 0.38
N SER A 109 29.08 -0.93 -0.77
CA SER A 109 28.22 0.11 -1.37
C SER A 109 26.88 -0.47 -1.83
N GLU A 110 26.90 -1.60 -2.54
CA GLU A 110 25.69 -2.32 -2.98
C GLU A 110 24.80 -2.68 -1.79
N ARG A 111 25.37 -3.28 -0.75
CA ARG A 111 24.63 -3.62 0.47
C ARG A 111 24.01 -2.39 1.13
N ALA A 112 24.72 -1.27 1.17
CA ALA A 112 24.19 -0.03 1.73
C ALA A 112 22.99 0.49 0.90
N MET A 113 23.07 0.39 -0.43
CA MET A 113 21.98 0.73 -1.34
C MET A 113 20.76 -0.18 -1.19
N THR A 114 20.95 -1.51 -1.15
CA THR A 114 19.85 -2.47 -0.94
C THR A 114 19.16 -2.24 0.40
N LEU A 115 19.91 -1.94 1.46
CA LEU A 115 19.33 -1.60 2.77
C LEU A 115 18.51 -0.30 2.73
N ALA A 116 18.96 0.71 1.98
CA ALA A 116 18.20 1.95 1.77
C ALA A 116 16.92 1.67 0.97
N MET A 117 17.02 0.92 -0.12
CA MET A 117 15.88 0.50 -0.95
C MET A 117 14.80 -0.22 -0.13
N ASN A 118 15.19 -1.22 0.67
CA ASN A 118 14.24 -1.98 1.47
C ASN A 118 13.44 -1.07 2.44
N ARG A 119 14.09 -0.05 3.02
CA ARG A 119 13.41 0.94 3.88
C ARG A 119 12.46 1.84 3.10
N GLU A 120 12.85 2.27 1.90
CA GLU A 120 11.96 3.04 1.02
C GLU A 120 10.73 2.23 0.61
N VAL A 121 10.92 0.96 0.25
CA VAL A 121 9.83 0.03 -0.11
C VAL A 121 8.88 -0.21 1.08
N GLU A 122 9.42 -0.49 2.26
CA GLU A 122 8.63 -0.66 3.50
C GLU A 122 7.75 0.57 3.79
N ASN A 123 8.32 1.78 3.62
CA ASN A 123 7.58 3.03 3.80
C ASN A 123 6.42 3.20 2.80
N LEU A 124 6.65 2.80 1.55
CA LEU A 124 5.65 2.85 0.48
C LEU A 124 4.56 1.79 0.65
N GLU A 125 4.91 0.60 1.13
CA GLU A 125 4.03 -0.54 1.35
C GLU A 125 3.00 -0.32 2.46
N ASN A 126 3.37 0.46 3.48
CA ASN A 126 2.53 0.74 4.64
C ASN A 126 1.04 0.94 4.30
N ASN A 127 0.16 0.35 5.09
CA ASN A 127 -1.31 0.39 4.93
C ASN A 127 -1.88 -0.30 3.68
N ILE A 128 -1.10 -0.69 2.67
CA ILE A 128 -1.62 -1.48 1.54
C ILE A 128 -2.17 -2.83 2.02
N PRO A 129 -1.49 -3.59 2.90
CA PRO A 129 -2.01 -4.87 3.39
C PRO A 129 -3.37 -4.77 4.09
N PHE A 130 -3.66 -3.64 4.74
CA PHE A 130 -4.97 -3.40 5.36
C PHE A 130 -6.12 -3.48 4.33
N LEU A 131 -5.93 -2.97 3.12
CA LEU A 131 -6.93 -3.10 2.04
C LEU A 131 -7.16 -4.57 1.68
N GLY A 132 -6.11 -5.40 1.70
CA GLY A 132 -6.22 -6.85 1.51
C GLY A 132 -7.03 -7.52 2.61
N THR A 133 -6.87 -7.10 3.87
CA THR A 133 -7.68 -7.58 5.00
C THR A 133 -9.14 -7.14 4.89
N VAL A 134 -9.41 -5.86 4.56
CA VAL A 134 -10.79 -5.39 4.37
C VAL A 134 -11.46 -6.13 3.21
N ALA A 135 -10.74 -6.33 2.11
CA ALA A 135 -11.20 -7.09 0.96
C ALA A 135 -11.62 -8.52 1.32
N SER A 136 -10.83 -9.23 2.14
CA SER A 136 -11.10 -10.62 2.49
C SER A 136 -12.14 -10.77 3.60
N VAL A 137 -12.17 -9.87 4.59
CA VAL A 137 -13.01 -10.03 5.79
C VAL A 137 -14.40 -9.41 5.62
N SER A 138 -14.55 -8.31 4.88
CA SER A 138 -15.85 -7.60 4.75
C SER A 138 -17.00 -8.46 4.21
N PRO A 139 -16.81 -9.36 3.23
CA PRO A 139 -17.88 -10.26 2.78
C PRO A 139 -18.35 -11.19 3.89
N TYR A 140 -17.44 -11.69 4.74
CA TYR A 140 -17.79 -12.57 5.85
C TYR A 140 -18.52 -11.83 6.97
N ILE A 141 -18.16 -10.57 7.23
CA ILE A 141 -18.91 -9.70 8.14
C ILE A 141 -20.34 -9.49 7.63
N GLY A 142 -20.51 -9.24 6.32
CA GLY A 142 -21.82 -9.12 5.69
C GLY A 142 -22.64 -10.40 5.74
N LEU A 143 -22.02 -11.55 5.45
CA LEU A 143 -22.64 -12.87 5.55
C LEU A 143 -23.08 -13.19 6.99
N PHE A 144 -22.26 -12.85 7.99
CA PHE A 144 -22.65 -12.98 9.39
C PHE A 144 -23.92 -12.18 9.70
N GLY A 145 -24.02 -10.95 9.18
CA GLY A 145 -25.22 -10.13 9.30
C GLY A 145 -26.46 -10.79 8.70
N THR A 146 -26.32 -11.52 7.59
CA THR A 146 -27.47 -12.20 6.99
C THR A 146 -27.91 -13.39 7.80
N VAL A 147 -26.95 -14.19 8.27
CA VAL A 147 -27.23 -15.36 9.12
C VAL A 147 -27.94 -14.91 10.38
N TRP A 148 -27.47 -13.83 11.00
CA TRP A 148 -28.09 -13.26 12.19
C TRP A 148 -29.50 -12.73 11.91
N GLY A 149 -29.69 -11.92 10.86
CA GLY A 149 -31.01 -11.33 10.54
C GLY A 149 -32.05 -12.38 10.18
N ILE A 150 -31.67 -13.40 9.42
CA ILE A 150 -32.55 -14.54 9.11
C ILE A 150 -32.90 -15.30 10.39
N MET A 151 -31.90 -15.59 11.24
CA MET A 151 -32.12 -16.27 12.51
C MET A 151 -33.09 -15.49 13.41
N ALA A 152 -32.91 -14.18 13.55
CA ALA A 152 -33.79 -13.30 14.32
C ALA A 152 -35.23 -13.28 13.77
N ALA A 153 -35.38 -13.24 12.44
CA ALA A 153 -36.68 -13.30 11.80
C ALA A 153 -37.42 -14.63 12.09
N PHE A 154 -36.71 -15.77 12.07
CA PHE A 154 -37.31 -17.06 12.42
C PHE A 154 -37.61 -17.19 13.92
N MET A 155 -36.79 -16.62 14.81
CA MET A 155 -37.10 -16.59 16.25
C MET A 155 -38.37 -15.79 16.56
N ALA A 156 -38.62 -14.69 15.84
CA ALA A 156 -39.83 -13.88 16.00
C ALA A 156 -41.13 -14.64 15.65
N LEU A 157 -41.05 -15.70 14.82
CA LEU A 157 -42.17 -16.59 14.55
C LEU A 157 -42.47 -17.53 15.72
N ASN A 158 -41.47 -17.81 16.58
CA ASN A 158 -41.59 -18.72 17.70
C ASN A 158 -42.32 -18.04 18.87
N GLY A 159 -43.65 -17.96 18.75
CA GLY A 159 -44.54 -17.24 19.67
C GLY A 159 -45.78 -16.64 18.99
N ALA A 160 -45.80 -16.58 17.66
CA ALA A 160 -46.95 -16.12 16.90
C ALA A 160 -47.99 -17.24 16.71
N GLN A 161 -49.28 -16.93 16.91
CA GLN A 161 -50.38 -17.89 16.68
C GLN A 161 -50.55 -18.26 15.19
N GLN A 162 -50.13 -17.38 14.27
CA GLN A 162 -50.12 -17.61 12.83
C GLN A 162 -48.84 -17.03 12.23
N ALA A 163 -48.13 -17.81 11.41
CA ALA A 163 -46.96 -17.33 10.68
C ALA A 163 -47.40 -16.60 9.39
N THR A 164 -46.95 -15.35 9.21
CA THR A 164 -47.21 -14.55 8.01
C THR A 164 -45.90 -14.04 7.42
N LEU A 165 -45.86 -13.89 6.10
CA LEU A 165 -44.69 -13.34 5.39
C LEU A 165 -44.35 -11.93 5.85
N GLN A 166 -45.35 -11.14 6.23
CA GLN A 166 -45.19 -9.76 6.70
C GLN A 166 -44.37 -9.68 8.00
N MET A 167 -44.40 -10.72 8.85
CA MET A 167 -43.63 -10.74 10.09
C MET A 167 -42.12 -10.96 9.88
N VAL A 168 -41.73 -11.71 8.84
CA VAL A 168 -40.32 -12.03 8.58
C VAL A 168 -39.67 -11.12 7.53
N ALA A 169 -40.48 -10.50 6.67
CA ALA A 169 -39.99 -9.67 5.57
C ALA A 169 -39.00 -8.57 6.00
N PRO A 170 -39.22 -7.82 7.11
CA PRO A 170 -38.27 -6.81 7.56
C PRO A 170 -36.88 -7.38 7.92
N GLY A 171 -36.83 -8.43 8.74
CA GLY A 171 -35.56 -9.04 9.16
C GLY A 171 -34.78 -9.68 8.01
N ILE A 172 -35.46 -10.21 6.99
CA ILE A 172 -34.82 -10.71 5.77
C ILE A 172 -34.26 -9.54 4.93
N ALA A 173 -35.00 -8.43 4.81
CA ALA A 173 -34.53 -7.26 4.07
C ALA A 173 -33.26 -6.66 4.71
N GLU A 174 -33.25 -6.52 6.04
CA GLU A 174 -32.08 -6.07 6.81
C GLU A 174 -30.87 -6.99 6.61
N ALA A 175 -31.09 -8.30 6.69
CA ALA A 175 -30.08 -9.31 6.41
C ALA A 175 -29.45 -9.09 5.03
N LEU A 176 -30.26 -8.97 3.97
CA LEU A 176 -29.74 -8.77 2.61
C LEU A 176 -28.92 -7.48 2.47
N ILE A 177 -29.30 -6.40 3.14
CA ILE A 177 -28.55 -5.15 3.15
C ILE A 177 -27.17 -5.35 3.78
N ALA A 178 -27.04 -6.13 4.86
CA ALA A 178 -25.75 -6.39 5.50
C ALA A 178 -24.74 -7.04 4.54
N THR A 179 -25.16 -8.00 3.72
CA THR A 179 -24.29 -8.58 2.67
C THR A 179 -23.98 -7.60 1.57
N ALA A 180 -24.97 -6.83 1.10
CA ALA A 180 -24.73 -5.82 0.08
C ALA A 180 -23.67 -4.81 0.54
N MET A 181 -23.75 -4.34 1.79
CA MET A 181 -22.75 -3.47 2.42
C MET A 181 -21.38 -4.14 2.54
N GLY A 182 -21.33 -5.43 2.88
CA GLY A 182 -20.09 -6.21 2.94
C GLY A 182 -19.36 -6.23 1.59
N LEU A 183 -20.12 -6.46 0.51
CA LEU A 183 -19.58 -6.44 -0.86
C LEU A 183 -19.18 -5.03 -1.31
N LEU A 184 -19.96 -4.00 -0.96
CA LEU A 184 -19.64 -2.60 -1.27
C LEU A 184 -18.35 -2.14 -0.59
N ALA A 185 -18.03 -2.65 0.61
CA ALA A 185 -16.75 -2.40 1.26
C ALA A 185 -15.61 -3.23 0.63
N ALA A 186 -15.86 -4.51 0.31
CA ALA A 186 -14.84 -5.44 -0.16
C ALA A 186 -14.33 -5.14 -1.59
N ILE A 187 -15.24 -4.85 -2.53
CA ILE A 187 -14.90 -4.73 -3.95
C ILE A 187 -13.91 -3.58 -4.23
N PRO A 188 -14.13 -2.34 -3.74
CA PRO A 188 -13.16 -1.27 -3.92
C PRO A 188 -11.82 -1.58 -3.25
N ALA A 189 -11.85 -2.19 -2.06
CA ALA A 189 -10.65 -2.55 -1.32
C ALA A 189 -9.78 -3.57 -2.08
N VAL A 190 -10.38 -4.63 -2.65
CA VAL A 190 -9.63 -5.65 -3.40
C VAL A 190 -9.05 -5.09 -4.70
N MET A 191 -9.83 -4.27 -5.42
CA MET A 191 -9.37 -3.64 -6.65
C MET A 191 -8.20 -2.71 -6.39
N ALA A 192 -8.28 -1.92 -5.31
CA ALA A 192 -7.22 -1.00 -4.97
C ALA A 192 -5.98 -1.70 -4.40
N TYR A 193 -6.14 -2.72 -3.55
CA TYR A 193 -5.05 -3.55 -3.06
C TYR A 193 -4.22 -4.08 -4.24
N ASN A 194 -4.86 -4.79 -5.19
CA ASN A 194 -4.17 -5.34 -6.35
C ASN A 194 -3.46 -4.26 -7.18
N ARG A 195 -4.13 -3.12 -7.42
CA ARG A 195 -3.55 -2.03 -8.22
C ARG A 195 -2.38 -1.34 -7.53
N LEU A 196 -2.46 -1.14 -6.21
CA LEU A 196 -1.43 -0.48 -5.43
C LEU A 196 -0.23 -1.40 -5.22
N SER A 197 -0.45 -2.69 -4.93
CA SER A 197 0.63 -3.69 -4.87
C SER A 197 1.39 -3.79 -6.18
N LEU A 198 0.68 -3.88 -7.32
CA LEU A 198 1.34 -3.88 -8.64
C LEU A 198 2.14 -2.61 -8.92
N ARG A 199 1.73 -1.46 -8.38
CA ARG A 199 2.49 -0.21 -8.53
C ARG A 199 3.69 -0.17 -7.60
N LEU A 200 3.56 -0.65 -6.38
CA LEU A 200 4.67 -0.79 -5.43
C LEU A 200 5.77 -1.66 -6.04
N THR A 201 5.43 -2.85 -6.55
CA THR A 201 6.39 -3.74 -7.21
C THR A 201 7.09 -3.09 -8.40
N LYS A 202 6.41 -2.21 -9.15
CA LYS A 202 7.05 -1.45 -10.24
C LYS A 202 8.06 -0.42 -9.73
N VAL A 203 7.76 0.26 -8.63
CA VAL A 203 8.68 1.22 -8.02
C VAL A 203 9.88 0.47 -7.44
N GLU A 204 9.66 -0.64 -6.74
CA GLU A 204 10.70 -1.53 -6.22
C GLU A 204 11.63 -2.01 -7.34
N GLN A 205 11.10 -2.54 -8.45
CA GLN A 205 11.90 -2.95 -9.59
C GLN A 205 12.70 -1.78 -10.19
N SER A 206 12.13 -0.57 -10.20
CA SER A 206 12.82 0.64 -10.66
C SER A 206 14.02 0.96 -9.77
N TYR A 207 13.91 0.75 -8.47
CA TYR A 207 15.00 0.94 -7.51
C TYR A 207 16.08 -0.12 -7.67
N GLU A 208 15.72 -1.39 -7.84
CA GLU A 208 16.66 -2.49 -8.10
C GLU A 208 17.47 -2.22 -9.38
N ASN A 209 16.80 -1.87 -10.48
CA ASN A 209 17.47 -1.55 -11.74
C ASN A 209 18.48 -0.40 -11.57
N PHE A 210 18.09 0.65 -10.83
CA PHE A 210 18.98 1.77 -10.54
C PHE A 210 20.22 1.34 -9.73
N ILE A 211 20.04 0.45 -8.73
CA ILE A 211 21.15 -0.10 -7.94
C ILE A 211 22.12 -0.88 -8.84
N ASP A 212 21.60 -1.75 -9.71
CA ASP A 212 22.43 -2.54 -10.62
C ASP A 212 23.25 -1.65 -11.55
N GLU A 213 22.59 -0.66 -12.17
CA GLU A 213 23.24 0.29 -13.08
C GLU A 213 24.30 1.15 -12.36
N PHE A 214 23.99 1.63 -11.17
CA PHE A 214 24.94 2.42 -10.39
C PHE A 214 26.12 1.58 -9.92
N THR A 215 25.89 0.34 -9.50
CA THR A 215 26.93 -0.63 -9.13
C THR A 215 27.87 -0.90 -10.30
N GLN A 216 27.36 -1.04 -11.52
CA GLN A 216 28.18 -1.17 -12.73
C GLN A 216 29.08 0.05 -12.97
N ILE A 217 28.57 1.27 -12.73
CA ILE A 217 29.35 2.51 -12.84
C ILE A 217 30.48 2.54 -11.81
N LEU A 218 30.20 2.15 -10.55
CA LEU A 218 31.20 2.07 -9.49
C LEU A 218 32.27 1.02 -9.80
N HIS A 219 31.87 -0.16 -10.26
CA HIS A 219 32.79 -1.22 -10.69
C HIS A 219 33.71 -0.73 -11.81
N ARG A 220 33.17 -0.04 -12.83
CA ARG A 220 33.97 0.54 -13.91
C ARG A 220 34.96 1.59 -13.38
N ARG A 221 34.57 2.45 -12.43
CA ARG A 221 35.49 3.43 -11.83
C ARG A 221 36.65 2.74 -11.11
N LEU A 222 36.36 1.71 -10.31
CA LEU A 222 37.38 0.98 -9.56
C LEU A 222 38.34 0.20 -10.49
N SER A 223 37.84 -0.45 -11.53
CA SER A 223 38.68 -1.20 -12.49
C SER A 223 39.59 -0.29 -13.31
N THR A 224 39.11 0.91 -13.67
CA THR A 224 39.92 1.89 -14.40
C THR A 224 41.05 2.45 -13.52
N GLN A 225 40.80 2.67 -12.22
CA GLN A 225 41.83 3.07 -11.26
C GLN A 225 42.84 1.94 -10.95
N GLY A 226 42.39 0.69 -10.87
CA GLY A 226 43.25 -0.47 -10.62
C GLY A 226 44.25 -0.76 -11.75
N THR A 227 43.97 -0.28 -12.97
CA THR A 227 44.87 -0.45 -14.13
C THR A 227 45.97 0.63 -14.20
N GLN A 228 45.89 1.70 -13.38
CA GLN A 228 46.88 2.79 -13.33
C GLN A 228 47.85 2.70 -12.14
N LYS A 229 47.79 1.65 -11.32
CA LYS A 229 48.74 1.34 -10.25
C LYS A 229 49.60 0.14 -10.63
#